data_AF-A0A1B3SLP8-F1
#
_entry.id   AF-A0A1B3SLP8-F1
#
_cell.length_a   1.000
_cell.length_b   1.000
_cell.length_c   1.000
_cell.angle_alpha   90.00
_cell.angle_beta   90.00
_cell.angle_gamma   90.00
#
_symmetry.space_group_name_H-M   'P 1'
#
loop_
_entity.id
_entity.type
_entity.pdbx_description
1 polymer ?
#
loop_
_entity_poly.entity_id
_entity_poly.type
_entity_poly.pdbx_seq_one_letter_code
_entity_poly.pdbx_strand_id
1 'polypeptide(L)'
;MILLIGSSGVTNYVFIFLSCAIAFFICNVMYVYSKNLGTKNLKNVKNFFENLIDLDSLECVNKYGVKKVLKITSICTFTGLLLAVLINLYTVITTTDTTLFWISLIVLVVSCFVMIVYYLFLNIQTFLNFRKSTSISEEEAESYFNSLKQLYGSQYTKIDIMMPFTNNKAVILVNKVQEKYSSTLAKIKKPDIYSKAFNEFKSYLNINYYHFTKLFPMFGVYGVKLNNIESSMDDYKLALITNFLSYIYKPQKLSTS
;
A
#
# COMPACT_ATOMS: atom_id res chain seq x y z
N MET A 1 11.37 -38.70 -29.14
CA MET A 1 11.43 -37.23 -29.17
C MET A 1 11.11 -36.81 -30.59
N ILE A 2 10.23 -35.80 -30.76
CA ILE A 2 9.67 -35.31 -32.05
C ILE A 2 8.50 -36.16 -32.58
N LEU A 3 7.34 -36.05 -31.92
CA LEU A 3 6.04 -36.40 -32.50
C LEU A 3 5.08 -35.27 -32.12
N LEU A 4 5.28 -34.09 -32.73
CA LEU A 4 4.35 -32.95 -32.70
C LEU A 4 4.76 -31.96 -33.81
N ILE A 5 5.01 -32.46 -35.03
CA ILE A 5 5.17 -31.60 -36.22
C ILE A 5 3.91 -31.77 -37.04
N GLY A 6 3.11 -30.70 -37.12
CA GLY A 6 1.83 -30.66 -37.82
C GLY A 6 0.66 -30.31 -36.90
N SER A 7 0.66 -29.11 -36.32
CA SER A 7 -0.59 -28.55 -35.80
C SER A 7 -1.47 -28.12 -36.98
N SER A 8 -2.76 -28.45 -36.94
CA SER A 8 -3.70 -27.96 -37.95
C SER A 8 -3.77 -26.42 -37.90
N GLY A 9 -4.08 -25.76 -39.02
CA GLY A 9 -4.24 -24.29 -39.03
C GLY A 9 -5.20 -23.79 -37.94
N VAL A 10 -6.27 -24.55 -37.65
CA VAL A 10 -7.23 -24.26 -36.57
C VAL A 10 -6.54 -24.20 -35.20
N THR A 11 -5.63 -25.12 -34.91
CA THR A 11 -4.88 -25.16 -33.64
C THR A 11 -3.99 -23.92 -33.48
N ASN A 12 -3.35 -23.45 -34.56
CA ASN A 12 -2.52 -22.24 -34.54
C ASN A 12 -3.37 -20.97 -34.31
N TYR A 13 -4.55 -20.88 -34.93
CA TYR A 13 -5.49 -19.79 -34.64
C TYR A 13 -5.98 -19.78 -33.18
N VAL A 14 -6.19 -20.96 -32.58
CA VAL A 14 -6.54 -21.07 -31.15
C VAL A 14 -5.41 -20.53 -30.25
N PHE A 15 -4.14 -20.83 -30.56
CA PHE A 15 -3.01 -20.30 -29.79
C PHE A 15 -2.82 -18.79 -29.95
N ILE A 16 -3.01 -18.27 -31.15
CA ILE A 16 -3.01 -16.83 -31.42
C ILE A 16 -4.12 -16.14 -30.61
N PHE A 17 -5.34 -16.67 -30.63
CA PHE A 17 -6.45 -16.18 -29.83
C PHE A 17 -6.15 -16.23 -28.33
N LEU A 18 -5.57 -17.34 -27.86
CA LEU A 18 -5.20 -17.52 -26.46
C LEU A 18 -4.16 -16.49 -26.00
N SER A 19 -3.18 -16.15 -26.84
CA SER A 19 -2.20 -15.09 -26.57
C SER A 19 -2.88 -13.74 -26.35
N CYS A 20 -3.83 -13.37 -27.21
CA CYS A 20 -4.62 -12.14 -27.06
C CYS A 20 -5.49 -12.17 -25.80
N ALA A 21 -6.13 -13.30 -25.51
CA ALA A 21 -6.98 -13.47 -24.33
C ALA A 21 -6.18 -13.34 -23.02
N ILE A 22 -4.97 -13.89 -22.97
CA ILE A 22 -4.07 -13.75 -21.81
C ILE A 22 -3.66 -12.30 -21.61
N ALA A 23 -3.27 -11.60 -22.68
CA ALA A 23 -2.91 -10.18 -22.58
C ALA A 23 -4.08 -9.35 -22.04
N PHE A 24 -5.30 -9.56 -22.56
CA PHE A 24 -6.50 -8.87 -22.10
C PHE A 24 -6.85 -9.22 -20.63
N PHE A 25 -6.75 -10.50 -20.25
CA PHE A 25 -7.01 -10.95 -18.89
C PHE A 25 -6.01 -10.32 -17.90
N ILE A 26 -4.72 -10.35 -18.21
CA ILE A 26 -3.66 -9.76 -17.37
C ILE A 26 -3.91 -8.25 -17.20
N CYS A 27 -4.21 -7.52 -18.28
CA CYS A 27 -4.56 -6.11 -18.22
C CYS A 27 -5.77 -5.85 -17.31
N ASN A 28 -6.84 -6.63 -17.43
CA ASN A 28 -8.02 -6.49 -16.57
C ASN A 28 -7.71 -6.77 -15.09
N VAL A 29 -6.93 -7.82 -14.79
CA VAL A 29 -6.51 -8.12 -13.42
C VAL A 29 -5.71 -6.96 -12.84
N MET A 30 -4.76 -6.40 -13.60
CA MET A 30 -3.99 -5.24 -13.17
C MET A 30 -4.87 -4.02 -12.89
N TYR A 31 -5.87 -3.75 -13.74
CA TYR A 31 -6.83 -2.65 -13.56
C TYR A 31 -7.65 -2.79 -12.28
N VAL A 32 -8.32 -3.95 -12.13
CA VAL A 32 -9.19 -4.23 -10.98
C VAL A 32 -8.38 -4.18 -9.69
N TYR A 33 -7.16 -4.71 -9.71
CA TYR A 33 -6.30 -4.73 -8.53
C TYR A 33 -5.83 -3.32 -8.12
N SER A 34 -5.38 -2.51 -9.09
CA SER A 34 -4.99 -1.11 -8.83
C SER A 34 -6.15 -0.30 -8.26
N LYS A 35 -7.35 -0.46 -8.82
CA LYS A 35 -8.57 0.21 -8.34
C LYS A 35 -8.96 -0.18 -6.91
N ASN A 36 -8.86 -1.47 -6.56
CA ASN A 36 -9.37 -1.98 -5.28
C ASN A 36 -8.41 -1.80 -4.09
N LEU A 37 -7.10 -1.65 -4.31
CA LEU A 37 -6.12 -1.50 -3.23
C LEU A 37 -5.96 -0.07 -2.73
N GLY A 38 -6.25 0.91 -3.57
CA GLY A 38 -6.27 2.32 -3.16
C GLY A 38 -7.34 2.60 -2.11
N THR A 39 -8.47 1.88 -2.14
CA THR A 39 -9.67 2.21 -1.36
C THR A 39 -9.86 1.36 -0.09
N LYS A 40 -9.45 0.08 -0.09
CA LYS A 40 -9.74 -0.83 1.04
C LYS A 40 -9.03 -0.50 2.35
N ASN A 41 -7.84 0.09 2.31
CA ASN A 41 -7.10 0.39 3.55
C ASN A 41 -7.62 1.65 4.26
N LEU A 42 -8.18 2.63 3.54
CA LEU A 42 -8.70 3.87 4.12
C LEU A 42 -9.97 3.61 4.93
N LYS A 43 -10.92 2.86 4.38
CA LYS A 43 -12.19 2.55 5.04
C LYS A 43 -11.97 1.91 6.41
N ASN A 44 -11.00 1.02 6.53
CA ASN A 44 -10.74 0.33 7.77
C ASN A 44 -10.07 1.22 8.83
N VAL A 45 -9.14 2.09 8.42
CA VAL A 45 -8.56 3.10 9.32
C VAL A 45 -9.64 4.12 9.75
N LYS A 46 -10.54 4.50 8.84
CA LYS A 46 -11.69 5.37 9.12
C LYS A 46 -12.64 4.79 10.14
N ASN A 47 -13.02 3.54 9.96
CA ASN A 47 -13.87 2.84 10.93
C ASN A 47 -13.15 2.68 12.28
N PHE A 48 -11.82 2.51 12.26
CA PHE A 48 -11.06 2.35 13.51
C PHE A 48 -10.99 3.64 14.32
N PHE A 49 -10.78 4.79 13.68
CA PHE A 49 -10.74 6.10 14.34
C PHE A 49 -12.05 6.89 14.17
N GLU A 50 -13.18 6.17 14.04
CA GLU A 50 -14.47 6.77 13.78
C GLU A 50 -14.78 7.88 14.80
N ASN A 51 -15.23 9.04 14.32
CA ASN A 51 -15.54 10.24 15.09
C ASN A 51 -14.35 10.92 15.81
N LEU A 52 -13.12 10.37 15.76
CA LEU A 52 -11.94 10.99 16.37
C LEU A 52 -11.17 11.90 15.41
N ILE A 53 -11.15 11.56 14.12
CA ILE A 53 -10.43 12.31 13.08
C ILE A 53 -11.26 12.35 11.80
N ASP A 54 -11.27 13.51 11.15
CA ASP A 54 -11.83 13.65 9.82
C ASP A 54 -10.86 13.09 8.78
N LEU A 55 -11.05 11.81 8.46
CA LEU A 55 -10.25 11.07 7.49
C LEU A 55 -10.64 11.32 6.02
N ASP A 56 -11.70 12.09 5.76
CA ASP A 56 -12.05 12.45 4.38
C ASP A 56 -11.05 13.47 3.79
N SER A 57 -10.45 14.30 4.64
CA SER A 57 -9.28 15.14 4.31
C SER A 57 -7.97 14.36 4.08
N LEU A 58 -7.93 13.08 4.45
CA LEU A 58 -6.71 12.25 4.51
C LEU A 58 -6.60 11.26 3.33
N GLU A 59 -7.33 11.44 2.22
CA GLU A 59 -7.41 10.54 1.04
C GLU A 59 -6.16 9.64 0.90
N CYS A 60 -6.28 8.38 1.34
CA CYS A 60 -5.11 7.52 1.55
C CYS A 60 -4.81 6.66 0.33
N VAL A 61 -4.02 7.16 -0.61
CA VAL A 61 -3.09 6.26 -1.28
C VAL A 61 -1.86 6.14 -0.37
N ASN A 62 -1.78 5.09 0.45
CA ASN A 62 -0.60 4.86 1.29
C ASN A 62 0.60 4.49 0.39
N LYS A 63 1.81 5.02 0.67
CA LYS A 63 3.09 4.61 0.04
C LYS A 63 3.28 3.08 0.05
N TYR A 64 2.83 2.39 1.11
CA TYR A 64 2.85 0.93 1.18
C TYR A 64 1.82 0.28 0.24
N GLY A 65 0.66 0.93 0.04
CA GLY A 65 -0.34 0.55 -0.97
C GLY A 65 0.24 0.68 -2.38
N VAL A 66 0.90 1.79 -2.71
CA VAL A 66 1.58 1.99 -4.00
C VAL A 66 2.63 0.91 -4.24
N LYS A 67 3.51 0.64 -3.27
CA LYS A 67 4.52 -0.42 -3.38
C LYS A 67 3.90 -1.80 -3.62
N LYS A 68 2.77 -2.10 -2.98
CA LYS A 68 2.07 -3.37 -3.15
C LYS A 68 1.39 -3.47 -4.51
N VAL A 69 0.79 -2.38 -5.00
CA VAL A 69 0.23 -2.30 -6.36
C VAL A 69 1.34 -2.49 -7.38
N LEU A 70 2.43 -1.72 -7.30
CA LEU A 70 3.60 -1.84 -8.17
C LEU A 70 4.15 -3.27 -8.20
N LYS A 71 4.39 -3.88 -7.03
CA LYS A 71 4.92 -5.25 -6.96
C LYS A 71 4.03 -6.25 -7.68
N ILE A 72 2.70 -6.14 -7.50
CA ILE A 72 1.77 -7.12 -8.03
C ILE A 72 1.51 -6.88 -9.52
N THR A 73 1.38 -5.63 -9.96
CA THR A 73 1.32 -5.31 -11.39
C THR A 73 2.61 -5.76 -12.09
N SER A 74 3.79 -5.60 -11.48
CA SER A 74 5.05 -6.11 -12.04
C SER A 74 5.07 -7.64 -12.17
N ILE A 75 4.62 -8.36 -11.14
CA ILE A 75 4.53 -9.83 -11.18
C ILE A 75 3.55 -10.26 -12.28
N CYS A 76 2.35 -9.67 -12.34
CA CYS A 76 1.35 -9.97 -13.35
C CYS A 76 1.88 -9.72 -14.77
N THR A 77 2.50 -8.57 -15.03
CA THR A 77 3.09 -8.27 -16.34
C THR A 77 4.19 -9.26 -16.71
N PHE A 78 5.09 -9.59 -15.78
CA PHE A 78 6.16 -10.55 -16.03
C PHE A 78 5.61 -11.95 -16.37
N THR A 79 4.64 -12.43 -15.59
CA THR A 79 3.98 -13.72 -15.86
C THR A 79 3.23 -13.70 -17.20
N GLY A 80 2.54 -12.60 -17.52
CA GLY A 80 1.83 -12.43 -18.80
C GLY A 80 2.78 -12.44 -20.01
N LEU A 81 3.91 -11.73 -19.91
CA LEU A 81 4.95 -11.73 -20.94
C LEU A 81 5.55 -13.12 -21.14
N LEU A 82 5.88 -13.83 -20.05
CA LEU A 82 6.41 -15.19 -20.11
C LEU A 82 5.43 -16.14 -20.83
N LEU A 83 4.15 -16.10 -20.46
CA LEU A 83 3.11 -16.93 -21.08
C LEU A 83 2.91 -16.60 -22.57
N ALA A 84 2.87 -15.32 -22.92
CA ALA A 84 2.76 -14.88 -24.32
C ALA A 84 3.94 -15.39 -25.15
N VAL A 85 5.17 -15.29 -24.63
CA VAL A 85 6.37 -15.82 -25.31
C VAL A 85 6.29 -17.32 -25.48
N LEU A 86 5.95 -18.08 -24.43
CA LEU A 86 5.88 -19.55 -24.49
C LEU A 86 4.84 -20.04 -25.52
N ILE A 87 3.66 -19.42 -25.55
CA ILE A 87 2.58 -19.79 -26.49
C ILE A 87 2.97 -19.48 -27.93
N ASN A 88 3.56 -18.31 -28.18
CA ASN A 88 3.97 -17.94 -29.54
C ASN A 88 5.21 -18.71 -29.99
N LEU A 89 6.16 -19.02 -29.11
CA LEU A 89 7.31 -19.88 -29.43
C LEU A 89 6.84 -21.28 -29.83
N TYR A 90 5.89 -21.86 -29.10
CA TYR A 90 5.28 -23.13 -29.46
C TYR A 90 4.62 -23.07 -30.84
N THR A 91 3.84 -22.01 -31.10
CA THR A 91 3.17 -21.81 -32.39
C THR A 91 4.17 -21.67 -33.55
N VAL A 92 5.28 -20.94 -33.32
CA VAL A 92 6.37 -20.78 -34.29
C VAL A 92 7.08 -22.09 -34.60
N ILE A 93 7.34 -22.94 -33.59
CA ILE A 93 8.03 -24.22 -33.78
C ILE A 93 7.14 -25.25 -34.50
N THR A 94 5.82 -25.16 -34.32
CA THR A 94 4.87 -26.16 -34.82
C THR A 94 4.20 -25.80 -36.14
N THR A 95 4.25 -24.53 -36.57
CA THR A 95 3.67 -24.07 -37.84
C THR A 95 4.60 -24.34 -39.02
N THR A 96 4.04 -24.89 -40.10
CA THR A 96 4.73 -25.01 -41.42
C THR A 96 4.31 -23.91 -42.39
N ASP A 97 3.32 -23.09 -42.01
CA ASP A 97 2.77 -22.00 -42.82
C ASP A 97 3.49 -20.68 -42.51
N THR A 98 4.09 -20.08 -43.54
CA THR A 98 4.86 -18.84 -43.45
C THR A 98 4.00 -17.62 -43.13
N THR A 99 2.75 -17.57 -43.58
CA THR A 99 1.81 -16.50 -43.25
C THR A 99 1.42 -16.56 -41.77
N LEU A 100 1.08 -17.75 -41.28
CA LEU A 100 0.75 -17.96 -39.86
C LEU A 100 1.95 -17.68 -38.94
N PHE A 101 3.17 -17.96 -39.40
CA PHE A 101 4.39 -17.58 -38.70
C PHE A 101 4.47 -16.06 -38.48
N TRP A 102 4.31 -15.26 -39.54
CA TRP A 102 4.38 -13.81 -39.44
C TRP A 102 3.25 -13.23 -38.60
N ILE A 103 2.03 -13.76 -38.74
CA ILE A 103 0.88 -13.34 -37.90
C ILE A 103 1.17 -13.60 -36.43
N SER A 104 1.68 -14.78 -36.07
CA SER A 104 2.01 -15.14 -34.69
C SER A 104 3.10 -14.22 -34.12
N LEU A 105 4.12 -13.90 -34.93
CA LEU A 105 5.18 -12.97 -34.54
C LEU A 105 4.63 -11.55 -34.29
N ILE A 106 3.76 -11.05 -35.17
CA ILE A 106 3.12 -9.73 -35.01
C ILE A 106 2.25 -9.72 -33.75
N VAL A 107 1.45 -10.76 -33.53
CA VAL A 107 0.57 -10.86 -32.35
C VAL A 107 1.40 -10.91 -31.07
N LEU A 108 2.54 -11.61 -31.05
CA LEU A 108 3.46 -11.60 -29.92
C LEU A 108 3.96 -10.18 -29.62
N VAL A 109 4.49 -9.49 -30.63
CA VAL A 109 5.06 -8.13 -30.47
C VAL A 109 3.99 -7.16 -29.98
N VAL A 110 2.81 -7.17 -30.62
CA VAL A 110 1.69 -6.29 -30.27
C VAL A 110 1.17 -6.59 -28.86
N SER A 111 0.96 -7.88 -28.51
CA SER A 111 0.47 -8.27 -27.18
C SER A 111 1.44 -7.86 -26.07
N CYS A 112 2.74 -8.09 -26.27
CA CYS A 112 3.78 -7.67 -25.33
C CYS A 112 3.84 -6.15 -25.20
N PHE A 113 3.80 -5.43 -26.31
CA PHE A 113 3.81 -3.97 -26.32
C PHE A 113 2.61 -3.39 -25.56
N VAL A 114 1.40 -3.89 -25.84
CA VAL A 114 0.17 -3.47 -25.14
C VAL A 114 0.28 -3.72 -23.63
N MET A 115 0.75 -4.89 -23.21
CA MET A 115 0.93 -5.19 -21.77
C MET A 115 1.94 -4.25 -21.11
N ILE A 116 3.07 -3.96 -21.76
CA ILE A 116 4.10 -3.04 -21.23
C ILE A 116 3.56 -1.61 -21.13
N VAL A 117 2.93 -1.11 -22.19
CA VAL A 117 2.33 0.24 -22.19
C VAL A 117 1.25 0.35 -21.12
N TYR A 118 0.38 -0.65 -21.00
CA TYR A 118 -0.67 -0.66 -20.00
C TYR A 118 -0.12 -0.72 -18.56
N TYR A 119 0.92 -1.52 -18.33
CA TYR A 119 1.65 -1.57 -17.07
C TYR A 119 2.25 -0.19 -16.70
N LEU A 120 2.93 0.46 -17.64
CA LEU A 120 3.49 1.80 -17.44
C LEU A 120 2.38 2.82 -17.14
N PHE A 121 1.31 2.82 -17.92
CA PHE A 121 0.16 3.69 -17.72
C PHE A 121 -0.44 3.54 -16.31
N LEU A 122 -0.74 2.30 -15.89
CA LEU A 122 -1.31 2.04 -14.56
C LEU A 122 -0.38 2.49 -13.43
N ASN A 123 0.92 2.26 -13.55
CA ASN A 123 1.87 2.64 -12.52
C ASN A 123 2.08 4.15 -12.44
N ILE A 124 2.14 4.83 -13.59
CA ILE A 124 2.20 6.30 -13.64
C ILE A 124 0.93 6.90 -13.03
N GLN A 125 -0.26 6.41 -13.42
CA GLN A 125 -1.53 6.83 -12.84
C GLN A 125 -1.57 6.62 -11.32
N THR A 126 -1.15 5.45 -10.85
CA THR A 126 -1.08 5.13 -9.42
C THR A 126 -0.13 6.08 -8.67
N PHE A 127 1.02 6.39 -9.26
CA PHE A 127 2.00 7.32 -8.69
C PHE A 127 1.49 8.77 -8.69
N LEU A 128 0.83 9.21 -9.75
CA LEU A 128 0.23 10.55 -9.82
C LEU A 128 -0.91 10.72 -8.81
N ASN A 129 -1.78 9.71 -8.68
CA ASN A 129 -2.84 9.69 -7.68
C ASN A 129 -2.26 9.73 -6.26
N PHE A 130 -1.18 8.97 -6.01
CA PHE A 130 -0.44 9.06 -4.75
C PHE A 130 0.05 10.49 -4.48
N ARG A 131 0.73 11.12 -5.44
CA ARG A 131 1.28 12.46 -5.26
C ARG A 131 0.18 13.51 -5.04
N LYS A 132 -0.94 13.43 -5.77
CA LYS A 132 -2.10 14.32 -5.59
C LYS A 132 -2.72 14.17 -4.20
N SER A 133 -2.88 12.95 -3.71
CA SER A 133 -3.44 12.67 -2.38
C SER A 133 -2.55 13.15 -1.20
N THR A 134 -1.33 13.61 -1.49
CA THR A 134 -0.36 14.13 -0.50
C THR A 134 -0.23 15.65 -0.48
N SER A 135 -0.90 16.39 -1.37
CA SER A 135 -0.81 17.85 -1.41
C SER A 135 -1.90 18.50 -0.55
N ILE A 136 -1.57 18.72 0.74
CA ILE A 136 -2.25 19.67 1.62
C ILE A 136 -1.36 20.91 1.75
N SER A 137 -1.93 22.11 1.79
CA SER A 137 -1.13 23.31 2.03
C SER A 137 -0.62 23.34 3.48
N GLU A 138 0.44 24.12 3.73
CA GLU A 138 0.99 24.27 5.09
C GLU A 138 -0.04 24.88 6.06
N GLU A 139 -0.81 25.87 5.60
CA GLU A 139 -1.85 26.56 6.38
C GLU A 139 -3.02 25.63 6.73
N GLU A 140 -3.50 24.84 5.76
CA GLU A 140 -4.54 23.84 6.00
C GLU A 140 -4.07 22.77 6.98
N ALA A 141 -2.82 22.29 6.84
CA ALA A 141 -2.25 21.29 7.75
C ALA A 141 -2.07 21.85 9.16
N GLU A 142 -1.63 23.10 9.30
CA GLU A 142 -1.52 23.79 10.58
C GLU A 142 -2.90 23.93 11.26
N SER A 143 -3.91 24.40 10.53
CA SER A 143 -5.28 24.52 11.02
C SER A 143 -5.84 23.18 11.50
N TYR A 144 -5.58 22.11 10.75
CA TYR A 144 -5.97 20.76 11.11
C TYR A 144 -5.33 20.30 12.44
N PHE A 145 -4.01 20.43 12.59
CA PHE A 145 -3.33 20.02 13.82
C PHE A 145 -3.70 20.88 15.02
N ASN A 146 -3.91 22.18 14.83
CA ASN A 146 -4.37 23.08 15.89
C ASN A 146 -5.79 22.69 16.36
N SER A 147 -6.67 22.29 15.45
CA SER A 147 -8.01 21.78 15.79
C SER A 147 -7.93 20.50 16.62
N LEU A 148 -7.09 19.54 16.21
CA LEU A 148 -6.88 18.31 16.99
C LEU A 148 -6.28 18.59 18.37
N LYS A 149 -5.32 19.52 18.46
CA LYS A 149 -4.71 19.93 19.73
C LYS A 149 -5.72 20.56 20.68
N GLN A 150 -6.68 21.35 20.17
CA GLN A 150 -7.75 21.92 20.98
C GLN A 150 -8.70 20.85 21.51
N LEU A 151 -9.03 19.86 20.68
CA LEU A 151 -9.96 18.78 21.06
C LEU A 151 -9.35 17.79 22.06
N TYR A 152 -8.07 17.42 21.86
CA TYR A 152 -7.48 16.27 22.56
C TYR A 152 -6.24 16.61 23.41
N GLY A 153 -5.68 17.81 23.26
CA GLY A 153 -4.41 18.17 23.89
C GLY A 153 -3.18 17.67 23.14
N SER A 154 -2.01 17.77 23.79
CA SER A 154 -0.72 17.37 23.21
C SER A 154 0.25 16.80 24.26
N GLN A 155 -0.28 16.26 25.35
CA GLN A 155 0.52 15.59 26.37
C GLN A 155 0.95 14.21 25.86
N TYR A 156 2.22 13.90 26.05
CA TYR A 156 2.73 12.56 25.77
C TYR A 156 2.21 11.56 26.81
N THR A 157 1.73 10.43 26.31
CA THR A 157 1.23 9.28 27.07
C THR A 157 2.05 8.06 26.68
N LYS A 158 2.72 7.42 27.64
CA LYS A 158 3.45 6.18 27.36
C LYS A 158 2.45 5.07 27.03
N ILE A 159 2.55 4.48 25.85
CA ILE A 159 1.70 3.35 25.43
C ILE A 159 2.52 2.07 25.50
N ASP A 160 2.10 1.14 26.36
CA ASP A 160 2.65 -0.20 26.48
C ASP A 160 1.58 -1.23 26.10
N ILE A 161 1.97 -2.34 25.46
CA ILE A 161 1.07 -3.47 25.19
C ILE A 161 1.55 -4.68 25.99
N MET A 162 0.87 -5.02 27.07
CA MET A 162 1.04 -6.29 27.77
C MET A 162 0.42 -7.42 26.97
N MET A 163 1.17 -8.50 26.79
CA MET A 163 0.65 -9.74 26.21
C MET A 163 0.86 -10.88 27.21
N PRO A 164 -0.09 -11.83 27.31
CA PRO A 164 -0.03 -12.94 28.27
C PRO A 164 1.16 -13.89 28.01
N PHE A 165 1.77 -13.83 26.82
CA PHE A 165 2.99 -14.56 26.50
C PHE A 165 4.12 -13.57 26.22
N THR A 166 5.36 -13.96 26.54
CA THR A 166 6.63 -13.24 26.28
C THR A 166 6.97 -13.12 24.79
N ASN A 167 5.98 -12.85 23.94
CA ASN A 167 6.20 -12.54 22.54
C ASN A 167 6.66 -11.07 22.43
N ASN A 168 7.90 -10.84 22.86
CA ASN A 168 8.58 -9.55 22.97
C ASN A 168 8.49 -8.70 21.68
N LYS A 169 8.22 -9.35 20.54
CA LYS A 169 8.14 -8.74 19.21
C LYS A 169 7.09 -7.63 19.09
N ALA A 170 5.92 -7.71 19.74
CA ALA A 170 4.90 -6.66 19.57
C ALA A 170 5.13 -5.44 20.47
N VAL A 171 5.63 -5.65 21.69
CA VAL A 171 6.09 -4.57 22.58
C VAL A 171 7.21 -3.78 21.91
N ILE A 172 8.24 -4.49 21.43
CA ILE A 172 9.37 -3.90 20.69
C ILE A 172 8.87 -3.09 19.49
N LEU A 173 7.81 -3.53 18.83
CA LEU A 173 7.29 -2.88 17.64
C LEU A 173 6.59 -1.55 17.94
N VAL A 174 5.77 -1.48 18.99
CA VAL A 174 5.09 -0.23 19.39
C VAL A 174 6.11 0.84 19.79
N ASN A 175 7.12 0.47 20.58
CA ASN A 175 8.19 1.38 20.97
C ASN A 175 8.99 1.87 19.76
N LYS A 176 9.35 0.95 18.84
CA LYS A 176 10.02 1.31 17.57
C LYS A 176 9.20 2.26 16.71
N VAL A 177 7.87 2.11 16.68
CA VAL A 177 7.00 3.04 15.95
C VAL A 177 7.05 4.42 16.60
N GLN A 178 6.87 4.52 17.92
CA GLN A 178 6.94 5.80 18.64
C GLN A 178 8.30 6.50 18.46
N GLU A 179 9.40 5.79 18.64
CA GLU A 179 10.76 6.29 18.42
C GLU A 179 10.96 6.79 16.99
N LYS A 180 10.52 6.01 15.99
CA LYS A 180 10.62 6.37 14.58
C LYS A 180 9.94 7.70 14.31
N TYR A 181 8.69 7.87 14.74
CA TYR A 181 7.93 9.09 14.43
C TYR A 181 8.40 10.30 15.24
N SER A 182 8.80 10.13 16.50
CA SER A 182 9.45 11.18 17.28
C SER A 182 10.72 11.68 16.59
N SER A 183 11.59 10.77 16.13
CA SER A 183 12.82 11.12 15.41
C SER A 183 12.55 11.75 14.05
N THR A 184 11.58 11.24 13.29
CA THR A 184 11.21 11.78 11.98
C THR A 184 10.71 13.21 12.10
N LEU A 185 9.77 13.48 13.01
CA LEU A 185 9.20 14.82 13.18
C LEU A 185 10.22 15.82 13.70
N ALA A 186 11.14 15.41 14.59
CA ALA A 186 12.24 16.26 15.05
C ALA A 186 13.20 16.70 13.93
N LYS A 187 13.26 15.98 12.80
CA LYS A 187 14.10 16.33 11.64
C LYS A 187 13.41 17.29 10.67
N ILE A 188 12.09 17.43 10.75
CA ILE A 188 11.34 18.32 9.87
C ILE A 188 11.62 19.77 10.28
N LYS A 189 12.01 20.60 9.30
CA LYS A 189 12.33 22.01 9.50
C LYS A 189 11.44 22.88 8.60
N LYS A 190 11.28 24.15 8.98
CA LYS A 190 10.58 25.19 8.19
C LYS A 190 11.09 25.22 6.74
N PRO A 191 10.24 25.58 5.76
CA PRO A 191 8.89 26.13 5.92
C PRO A 191 7.75 25.10 6.01
N ASP A 192 7.97 23.83 5.63
CA ASP A 192 6.88 22.85 5.44
C ASP A 192 6.73 21.88 6.64
N ILE A 193 6.60 22.38 7.86
CA ILE A 193 6.56 21.52 9.05
C ILE A 193 5.28 20.70 9.10
N TYR A 194 4.13 21.37 9.04
CA TYR A 194 2.82 20.77 9.24
C TYR A 194 2.39 19.93 8.03
N SER A 195 2.62 20.38 6.80
CA SER A 195 2.31 19.58 5.61
C SER A 195 3.12 18.27 5.55
N LYS A 196 4.40 18.30 5.96
CA LYS A 196 5.21 17.06 6.09
C LYS A 196 4.75 16.22 7.28
N ALA A 197 4.43 16.83 8.42
CA ALA A 197 3.88 16.13 9.57
C ALA A 197 2.53 15.45 9.26
N PHE A 198 1.68 16.07 8.44
CA PHE A 198 0.39 15.53 7.99
C PHE A 198 0.57 14.24 7.19
N ASN A 199 1.56 14.23 6.30
CA ASN A 199 1.91 13.02 5.54
C ASN A 199 2.47 11.91 6.44
N GLU A 200 3.26 12.25 7.45
CA GLU A 200 3.73 11.27 8.44
C GLU A 200 2.59 10.79 9.36
N PHE A 201 1.62 11.65 9.69
CA PHE A 201 0.47 11.31 10.52
C PHE A 201 -0.39 10.23 9.87
N LYS A 202 -0.68 10.35 8.57
CA LYS A 202 -1.34 9.30 7.77
C LYS A 202 -0.65 7.95 7.90
N SER A 203 0.68 7.96 7.74
CA SER A 203 1.52 6.77 7.83
C SER A 203 1.49 6.17 9.23
N TYR A 204 1.58 7.03 10.26
CA TYR A 204 1.53 6.66 11.67
C TYR A 204 0.23 5.96 12.04
N LEU A 205 -0.93 6.53 11.69
CA LEU A 205 -2.23 5.95 11.98
C LEU A 205 -2.41 4.58 11.32
N ASN A 206 -1.99 4.45 10.06
CA ASN A 206 -2.13 3.20 9.31
C ASN A 206 -1.23 2.08 9.87
N ILE A 207 0.02 2.42 10.23
CA ILE A 207 0.94 1.47 10.87
C ILE A 207 0.36 0.98 12.20
N ASN A 208 -0.15 1.88 13.04
CA ASN A 208 -0.76 1.50 14.31
C ASN A 208 -2.02 0.64 14.10
N TYR A 209 -2.91 1.03 13.17
CA TYR A 209 -4.08 0.23 12.80
C TYR A 209 -3.71 -1.19 12.36
N TYR A 210 -2.75 -1.33 11.42
CA TYR A 210 -2.35 -2.64 10.88
C TYR A 210 -1.71 -3.52 11.96
N HIS A 211 -0.88 -2.93 12.82
CA HIS A 211 -0.25 -3.69 13.90
C HIS A 211 -1.24 -4.08 14.97
N PHE A 212 -2.13 -3.16 15.37
CA PHE A 212 -3.18 -3.46 16.32
C PHE A 212 -4.09 -4.59 15.81
N THR A 213 -4.61 -4.47 14.58
CA THR A 213 -5.49 -5.51 13.99
C THR A 213 -4.81 -6.84 13.72
N LYS A 214 -3.48 -6.89 13.60
CA LYS A 214 -2.74 -8.16 13.53
C LYS A 214 -2.59 -8.82 14.90
N LEU A 215 -2.53 -8.04 15.97
CA LEU A 215 -2.40 -8.52 17.35
C LEU A 215 -3.76 -8.88 17.96
N PHE A 216 -4.82 -8.17 17.56
CA PHE A 216 -6.15 -8.28 18.14
C PHE A 216 -6.81 -9.66 18.09
N PRO A 217 -6.76 -10.43 16.98
CA PRO A 217 -7.37 -11.75 16.91
C PRO A 217 -6.79 -12.75 17.91
N MET A 218 -5.59 -12.50 18.44
CA MET A 218 -4.93 -13.38 19.40
C MET A 218 -5.17 -12.99 20.86
N PHE A 219 -5.49 -11.72 21.17
CA PHE A 219 -5.36 -11.20 22.55
C PHE A 219 -6.48 -10.28 23.04
N GLY A 220 -7.40 -9.83 22.18
CA GLY A 220 -8.45 -8.87 22.55
C GLY A 220 -7.90 -7.51 23.01
N VAL A 221 -8.77 -6.64 23.55
CA VAL A 221 -8.44 -5.26 23.99
C VAL A 221 -7.57 -5.24 25.28
N TYR A 222 -7.51 -6.36 26.01
CA TYR A 222 -7.00 -6.46 27.39
C TYR A 222 -5.49 -6.21 27.57
N GLY A 223 -4.74 -5.97 26.50
CA GLY A 223 -3.30 -5.78 26.56
C GLY A 223 -2.83 -4.33 26.70
N VAL A 224 -3.66 -3.33 26.43
CA VAL A 224 -3.16 -1.94 26.33
C VAL A 224 -3.05 -1.27 27.71
N LYS A 225 -1.87 -0.73 28.01
CA LYS A 225 -1.63 0.11 29.19
C LYS A 225 -1.13 1.50 28.81
N LEU A 226 -1.81 2.52 29.30
CA LEU A 226 -1.41 3.92 29.17
C LEU A 226 -0.81 4.38 30.50
N ASN A 227 0.45 4.82 30.49
CA ASN A 227 1.18 5.17 31.71
C ASN A 227 1.10 4.08 32.80
N ASN A 228 1.18 2.80 32.39
CA ASN A 228 1.02 1.60 33.22
C ASN A 228 -0.39 1.32 33.77
N ILE A 229 -1.41 2.08 33.36
CA ILE A 229 -2.81 1.88 33.73
C ILE A 229 -3.53 1.15 32.60
N GLU A 230 -4.34 0.13 32.91
CA GLU A 230 -5.19 -0.52 31.89
C GLU A 230 -6.16 0.47 31.27
N SER A 231 -6.36 0.40 29.96
CA SER A 231 -7.11 1.42 29.24
C SER A 231 -8.01 0.83 28.18
N SER A 232 -9.07 1.58 27.87
CA SER A 232 -10.00 1.19 26.82
C SER A 232 -9.37 1.37 25.43
N MET A 233 -10.08 0.85 24.43
CA MET A 233 -9.68 1.01 23.05
C MET A 233 -9.72 2.47 22.58
N ASP A 234 -10.67 3.25 23.09
CA ASP A 234 -10.81 4.65 22.73
C ASP A 234 -9.72 5.51 23.39
N ASP A 235 -9.34 5.19 24.63
CA ASP A 235 -8.19 5.82 25.29
C ASP A 235 -6.89 5.55 24.51
N TYR A 236 -6.72 4.33 23.98
CA TYR A 236 -5.57 4.00 23.12
C TYR A 236 -5.55 4.85 21.84
N LYS A 237 -6.69 4.96 21.14
CA LYS A 237 -6.78 5.78 19.93
C LYS A 237 -6.45 7.25 20.21
N LEU A 238 -6.98 7.78 21.32
CA LEU A 238 -6.70 9.14 21.78
C LEU A 238 -5.21 9.32 22.10
N ALA A 239 -4.60 8.38 22.82
CA ALA A 239 -3.18 8.40 23.14
C ALA A 239 -2.28 8.41 21.89
N LEU A 240 -2.65 7.69 20.83
CA LEU A 240 -1.93 7.76 19.55
C LEU A 240 -1.96 9.17 18.96
N ILE A 241 -3.13 9.82 18.96
CA ILE A 241 -3.29 11.17 18.42
C ILE A 241 -2.49 12.18 19.26
N THR A 242 -2.66 12.17 20.59
CA THR A 242 -1.99 13.12 21.49
C THR A 242 -0.47 12.92 21.52
N ASN A 243 0.03 11.70 21.41
CA ASN A 243 1.46 11.41 21.24
C ASN A 243 2.01 12.03 19.97
N PHE A 244 1.32 11.84 18.83
CA PHE A 244 1.78 12.42 17.57
C PHE A 244 1.82 13.95 17.64
N LEU A 245 0.80 14.57 18.23
CA LEU A 245 0.76 16.02 18.48
C LEU A 245 1.91 16.46 19.40
N SER A 246 2.24 15.68 20.43
CA SER A 246 3.36 15.98 21.33
C SER A 246 4.68 16.06 20.57
N TYR A 247 4.89 15.21 19.56
CA TYR A 247 6.11 15.22 18.74
C TYR A 247 6.21 16.47 17.85
N ILE A 248 5.08 17.05 17.44
CA ILE A 248 5.02 18.30 16.66
C ILE A 248 5.30 19.52 17.55
N TYR A 249 4.57 19.63 18.66
CA TYR A 249 4.58 20.85 19.49
C TYR A 249 5.65 20.85 20.59
N LYS A 250 6.15 19.69 21.00
CA LYS A 250 7.17 19.55 22.05
C LYS A 250 8.04 18.31 21.82
N PRO A 251 9.03 18.38 20.89
CA PRO A 251 9.87 17.24 20.55
C PRO A 251 10.55 16.67 21.81
N GLN A 252 10.29 15.41 22.12
CA GLN A 252 10.96 14.73 23.23
C GLN A 252 12.35 14.26 22.80
N LYS A 253 13.38 14.53 23.61
CA LYS A 253 14.62 13.76 23.56
C LYS A 253 14.35 12.43 24.24
N LEU A 254 14.04 11.39 23.47
CA LEU A 254 14.00 10.02 23.99
C LEU A 254 15.42 9.67 24.46
N SER A 255 15.58 9.47 25.77
CA SER A 255 16.82 9.02 26.37
C SER A 255 17.15 7.66 25.79
N THR A 256 18.23 7.59 25.02
CA THR A 256 18.87 6.32 24.67
C THR A 256 19.34 5.69 25.97
N SER A 257 18.59 4.68 26.44
CA SER A 257 19.04 3.72 27.44
C SER A 257 19.84 2.62 26.78
#